data_AF-A0A392REE3-F1
#
_entry.id   AF-A0A392REE3-F1
#
_cell.length_a   1.000
_cell.length_b   1.000
_cell.length_c   1.000
_cell.angle_alpha   90.00
_cell.angle_beta   90.00
_cell.angle_gamma   90.00
#
_symmetry.space_group_name_H-M   'P 1'
#
loop_
_entity.id
_entity.type
_entity.pdbx_description
1 polymer ?
#
loop_
_entity_poly.entity_id
_entity_poly.type
_entity_poly.pdbx_seq_one_letter_code
_entity_poly.pdbx_strand_id
1 'polypeptide(L)'
;VEKSTVPVKTAEAIEKILTHNSKGIKFQILSNPEFLAEGTAIRDLFNPDRVLIGGRETPEGLKAVETLKSVYAQWVPEEQILTTNLWSAELSKLAANAFLAQRISSVNAMSALCEATGANVQQVSFAVGTDSRIGPKFLNASV
;
A
#
# COMPACT_ATOMS: atom_id res chain seq x y z
N VAL A 1 8.71 -4.24 13.49
CA VAL A 1 8.16 -3.58 12.28
C VAL A 1 7.15 -4.54 11.70
N GLU A 2 5.90 -4.11 11.60
CA GLU A 2 4.82 -4.84 10.94
C GLU A 2 4.91 -4.54 9.43
N LYS A 3 4.82 -5.56 8.56
CA LYS A 3 5.08 -5.43 7.10
C LYS A 3 3.95 -5.97 6.22
N SER A 4 3.04 -6.74 6.81
CA SER A 4 2.04 -7.54 6.12
C SER A 4 0.78 -6.71 5.82
N THR A 5 -0.12 -7.28 5.03
CA THR A 5 -1.49 -6.74 4.91
C THR A 5 -2.28 -7.19 6.13
N VAL A 6 -2.25 -6.38 7.19
CA VAL A 6 -2.95 -6.67 8.43
C VAL A 6 -4.15 -5.74 8.64
N PRO A 7 -5.19 -6.17 9.37
CA PRO A 7 -6.30 -5.29 9.73
C PRO A 7 -5.81 -4.07 10.53
N VAL A 8 -6.50 -2.94 10.38
CA VAL A 8 -6.26 -1.76 11.21
C VAL A 8 -6.34 -2.16 12.69
N LYS A 9 -5.39 -1.72 13.51
CA LYS A 9 -5.23 -2.08 14.94
C LYS A 9 -4.38 -3.30 15.26
N THR A 10 -3.71 -3.88 14.27
CA THR A 10 -2.74 -4.94 14.53
C THR A 10 -1.54 -4.41 15.30
N ALA A 11 -1.07 -3.20 14.99
CA ALA A 11 0.02 -2.58 15.75
C ALA A 11 -0.32 -2.37 17.25
N GLU A 12 -1.58 -2.05 17.59
CA GLU A 12 -2.02 -1.94 18.99
C GLU A 12 -2.08 -3.30 19.68
N ALA A 13 -2.48 -4.37 18.98
CA ALA A 13 -2.44 -5.72 19.54
C ALA A 13 -1.00 -6.16 19.86
N ILE A 14 -0.06 -5.88 18.95
CA ILE A 14 1.37 -6.13 19.17
C ILE A 14 1.88 -5.32 20.36
N GLU A 15 1.46 -4.06 20.49
CA GLU A 15 1.83 -3.18 21.60
C GLU A 15 1.38 -3.73 22.94
N LYS A 16 0.13 -4.18 23.04
CA LYS A 16 -0.40 -4.80 24.27
C LYS A 16 0.45 -6.01 24.66
N ILE A 17 0.80 -6.88 23.72
CA ILE A 17 1.60 -8.07 24.01
C ILE A 17 3.01 -7.69 24.50
N LEU A 18 3.66 -6.73 23.83
CA LEU A 18 5.03 -6.31 24.15
C LEU A 18 5.11 -5.56 25.48
N THR A 19 4.12 -4.71 25.77
CA THR A 19 4.06 -3.95 27.03
C THR A 19 3.81 -4.84 28.23
N HIS A 20 2.91 -5.83 28.14
CA HIS A 20 2.59 -6.74 29.25
C HIS A 20 3.74 -7.69 29.61
N ASN A 21 4.68 -7.93 28.69
CA ASN A 21 5.85 -8.77 28.91
C ASN A 21 7.16 -7.96 29.05
N SER A 22 7.07 -6.63 29.16
CA SER A 22 8.24 -5.76 29.16
C SER A 22 8.98 -5.82 30.51
N LYS A 23 10.07 -6.60 30.56
CA LYS A 23 11.01 -6.61 31.70
C LYS A 23 11.94 -5.39 31.69
N GLY A 24 11.37 -4.18 31.60
CA GLY A 24 12.12 -2.91 31.46
C GLY A 24 12.63 -2.60 30.05
N ILE A 25 12.34 -3.46 29.07
CA ILE A 25 12.70 -3.24 27.65
C ILE A 25 11.66 -2.33 27.00
N LYS A 26 12.12 -1.27 26.32
CA LYS A 26 11.27 -0.38 25.54
C LYS A 26 11.19 -0.84 24.09
N PHE A 27 9.98 -0.92 23.55
CA PHE A 27 9.73 -1.27 22.16
C PHE A 27 9.15 -0.08 21.41
N GLN A 28 9.47 0.02 20.12
CA GLN A 28 8.81 0.92 19.19
C GLN A 28 8.17 0.10 18.09
N ILE A 29 6.94 0.45 17.74
CA ILE A 29 6.14 -0.26 16.73
C ILE A 29 6.01 0.65 15.52
N LEU A 30 6.40 0.08 14.39
CA LEU A 30 6.30 0.72 13.08
C LEU A 30 5.46 -0.17 12.19
N SER A 31 4.62 0.43 11.35
CA SER A 31 4.00 -0.23 10.20
C SER A 31 4.77 0.14 8.94
N ASN A 32 5.10 -0.83 8.11
CA ASN A 32 5.80 -0.64 6.86
C ASN A 32 5.17 -1.54 5.79
N PRO A 33 3.98 -1.18 5.29
CA PRO A 33 3.24 -2.05 4.40
C PRO A 33 3.99 -2.33 3.11
N GLU A 34 3.89 -3.56 2.61
CA GLU A 34 4.46 -3.93 1.32
C GLU A 34 3.50 -3.67 0.14
N PHE A 35 4.04 -3.24 -1.00
CA PHE A 35 3.27 -2.98 -2.24
C PHE A 35 3.76 -3.84 -3.42
N LEU A 36 4.33 -5.01 -3.11
CA LEU A 36 4.85 -5.95 -4.11
C LEU A 36 3.71 -6.65 -4.84
N ALA A 37 3.93 -7.02 -6.10
CA ALA A 37 3.05 -7.91 -6.85
C ALA A 37 3.72 -9.27 -7.11
N GLU A 38 2.92 -10.32 -7.15
CA GLU A 38 3.39 -11.66 -7.54
C GLU A 38 3.96 -11.63 -8.97
N GLY A 39 5.09 -12.30 -9.18
CA GLY A 39 5.80 -12.30 -10.46
C GLY A 39 6.76 -11.12 -10.69
N THR A 40 6.64 -10.01 -9.94
CA THR A 40 7.55 -8.85 -10.05
C THR A 40 8.24 -8.46 -8.74
N ALA A 41 8.04 -9.24 -7.66
CA ALA A 41 8.51 -8.90 -6.31
C ALA A 41 9.97 -8.43 -6.20
N ILE A 42 10.93 -9.09 -6.86
CA ILE A 42 12.34 -8.66 -6.80
C ILE A 42 12.54 -7.28 -7.43
N ARG A 43 11.95 -7.04 -8.60
CA ARG A 43 12.01 -5.73 -9.26
C ARG A 43 11.33 -4.67 -8.40
N ASP A 44 10.18 -4.98 -7.82
CA ASP A 44 9.40 -4.05 -7.00
C ASP A 44 10.13 -3.71 -5.69
N LEU A 45 10.97 -4.62 -5.16
CA LEU A 45 11.82 -4.37 -3.99
C LEU A 45 12.99 -3.43 -4.29
N PHE A 46 13.63 -3.59 -5.44
CA PHE A 46 14.77 -2.74 -5.85
C PHE A 46 14.34 -1.39 -6.41
N ASN A 47 13.17 -1.31 -7.03
CA ASN A 47 12.64 -0.09 -7.63
C ASN A 47 11.14 0.10 -7.30
N PRO A 48 10.81 0.36 -6.02
CA PRO A 48 9.44 0.57 -5.60
C PRO A 48 8.89 1.89 -6.15
N ASP A 49 7.57 1.97 -6.38
CA ASP A 49 6.93 3.27 -6.64
C ASP A 49 7.04 4.20 -5.41
N ARG A 50 6.97 3.62 -4.21
CA ARG A 50 7.15 4.25 -2.91
C ARG A 50 7.39 3.23 -1.81
N VAL A 51 8.07 3.63 -0.75
CA VAL A 51 8.10 2.96 0.55
C VAL A 51 7.25 3.77 1.53
N LEU A 52 6.38 3.11 2.30
CA LEU A 52 5.56 3.78 3.32
C LEU A 52 5.97 3.30 4.71
N ILE A 53 6.26 4.22 5.62
CA ILE A 53 6.64 3.95 7.01
C ILE A 53 5.73 4.74 7.96
N GLY A 54 5.02 4.04 8.83
CA GLY A 54 4.17 4.60 9.87
C GLY A 54 4.78 4.40 11.25
N GLY A 55 4.80 5.44 12.08
CA GLY A 55 5.24 5.37 13.48
C GLY A 55 4.35 6.18 14.42
N ARG A 56 4.63 6.11 15.73
CA ARG A 56 3.97 6.98 16.72
C ARG A 56 4.57 8.39 16.66
N GLU A 57 3.75 9.41 16.90
CA GLU A 57 4.17 10.82 16.99
C GLU A 57 4.77 11.15 18.36
N THR A 58 5.73 10.33 18.79
CA THR A 58 6.53 10.52 20.01
C THR A 58 8.00 10.66 19.62
N PRO A 59 8.86 11.28 20.46
CA PRO A 59 10.29 11.41 20.14
C PRO A 59 10.96 10.07 19.81
N GLU A 60 10.65 9.01 20.55
CA GLU A 60 11.18 7.67 20.30
C GLU A 60 10.60 7.02 19.04
N GLY A 61 9.32 7.26 18.76
CA GLY A 61 8.64 6.77 17.56
C GLY A 61 9.22 7.39 16.29
N LEU A 62 9.42 8.71 16.29
CA LEU A 62 10.08 9.43 15.19
C LEU A 62 11.51 8.96 14.98
N LYS A 63 12.28 8.75 16.06
CA LYS A 63 13.63 8.17 15.96
C LYS A 63 13.62 6.77 15.34
N ALA A 64 12.64 5.94 15.68
CA ALA A 64 12.49 4.61 15.10
C ALA A 64 12.14 4.68 13.60
N VAL A 65 11.25 5.60 13.20
CA VAL A 65 10.92 5.87 11.79
C VAL A 65 12.16 6.27 11.01
N GLU A 66 12.94 7.23 11.50
CA GLU A 66 14.18 7.68 10.85
C GLU A 66 15.22 6.55 10.75
N THR A 67 15.30 5.70 11.77
CA THR A 67 16.19 4.53 11.74
C THR A 67 15.79 3.60 10.59
N LEU A 68 14.50 3.28 10.43
CA LEU A 68 14.05 2.43 9.33
C LEU A 68 14.17 3.12 7.96
N LYS A 69 13.91 4.43 7.89
CA LYS A 69 14.13 5.25 6.69
C LYS A 69 15.57 5.15 6.21
N SER A 70 16.55 5.25 7.11
CA SER A 70 17.97 5.18 6.75
C SER A 70 18.41 3.83 6.15
N VAL A 71 17.71 2.74 6.51
CA VAL A 71 17.90 1.43 5.88
C VAL A 71 17.43 1.46 4.42
N TYR A 72 16.22 1.94 4.16
CA TYR A 72 15.69 2.03 2.79
C TYR A 72 16.47 3.02 1.92
N ALA A 73 16.93 4.12 2.51
CA ALA A 73 17.71 5.15 1.82
C ALA A 73 19.06 4.64 1.27
N GLN A 74 19.48 3.42 1.61
CA GLN A 74 20.65 2.79 0.99
C GLN A 74 20.46 2.46 -0.49
N TRP A 75 19.21 2.29 -0.96
CA TRP A 75 18.92 2.01 -2.39
C TRP A 75 17.64 2.65 -2.93
N VAL A 76 16.76 3.17 -2.08
CA VAL A 76 15.53 3.87 -2.50
C VAL A 76 15.76 5.39 -2.37
N PRO A 77 15.46 6.19 -3.41
CA PRO A 77 15.51 7.65 -3.32
C PRO A 77 14.63 8.18 -2.19
N GLU A 78 15.12 9.18 -1.43
CA GLU A 78 14.40 9.67 -0.25
C GLU A 78 13.01 10.23 -0.56
N GLU A 79 12.82 10.81 -1.74
CA GLU A 79 11.52 11.33 -2.20
C GLU A 79 10.47 10.24 -2.40
N GLN A 80 10.89 8.97 -2.52
CA GLN A 80 10.01 7.81 -2.60
C GLN A 80 9.72 7.20 -1.23
N ILE A 81 10.37 7.66 -0.15
CA ILE A 81 10.15 7.15 1.21
C ILE A 81 9.20 8.09 1.96
N LEU A 82 7.95 7.66 2.06
CA LEU A 82 6.88 8.40 2.73
C LEU A 82 6.79 7.99 4.19
N THR A 83 6.87 8.97 5.09
CA THR A 83 6.69 8.77 6.54
C THR A 83 5.35 9.33 6.99
N THR A 84 4.63 8.62 7.85
CA THR A 84 3.33 9.04 8.38
C THR A 84 3.10 8.49 9.80
N ASN A 85 1.92 8.74 10.37
CA ASN A 85 1.54 8.10 11.63
C ASN A 85 1.17 6.62 11.41
N LEU A 86 1.26 5.83 12.47
CA LEU A 86 1.06 4.39 12.47
C LEU A 86 -0.25 3.94 11.80
N TRP A 87 -1.37 4.62 12.09
CA TRP A 87 -2.68 4.26 11.59
C TRP A 87 -2.89 4.61 10.12
N SER A 88 -2.38 5.77 9.70
CA SER A 88 -2.41 6.18 8.31
C SER A 88 -1.62 5.20 7.42
N ALA A 89 -0.51 4.65 7.90
CA ALA A 89 0.23 3.63 7.16
C ALA A 89 -0.58 2.34 6.97
N GLU A 90 -1.15 1.77 8.04
CA GLU A 90 -1.97 0.55 7.96
C GLU A 90 -3.17 0.76 7.02
N LEU A 91 -3.92 1.87 7.18
CA LEU A 91 -5.10 2.16 6.37
C LEU A 91 -4.75 2.37 4.90
N SER A 92 -3.61 2.99 4.59
CA SER A 92 -3.19 3.26 3.21
C SER A 92 -3.03 1.97 2.40
N LYS A 93 -2.57 0.88 3.03
CA LYS A 93 -2.45 -0.41 2.36
C LYS A 93 -3.81 -1.01 2.01
N LEU A 94 -4.74 -0.99 2.95
CA LEU A 94 -6.11 -1.46 2.73
C LEU A 94 -6.81 -0.63 1.66
N ALA A 95 -6.70 0.69 1.74
CA ALA A 95 -7.27 1.61 0.77
C ALA A 95 -6.68 1.35 -0.63
N ALA A 96 -5.36 1.24 -0.77
CA ALA A 96 -4.72 0.97 -2.06
C ALA A 96 -5.24 -0.32 -2.71
N ASN A 97 -5.30 -1.43 -1.95
CA ASN A 97 -5.83 -2.69 -2.45
C ASN A 97 -7.32 -2.58 -2.83
N ALA A 98 -8.12 -1.87 -2.04
CA ALA A 98 -9.53 -1.63 -2.33
C ALA A 98 -9.73 -0.83 -3.62
N PHE A 99 -8.95 0.25 -3.84
CA PHE A 99 -9.01 1.03 -5.07
C PHE A 99 -8.61 0.21 -6.31
N LEU A 100 -7.57 -0.63 -6.21
CA LEU A 100 -7.16 -1.52 -7.29
C LEU A 100 -8.28 -2.51 -7.65
N ALA A 101 -8.88 -3.16 -6.65
CA ALA A 101 -10.00 -4.08 -6.84
C ALA A 101 -11.24 -3.37 -7.41
N GLN A 102 -11.55 -2.17 -6.93
CA GLN A 102 -12.68 -1.39 -7.39
C GLN A 102 -12.58 -1.06 -8.87
N ARG A 103 -11.39 -0.69 -9.37
CA ARG A 103 -11.20 -0.40 -10.81
C ARG A 103 -11.48 -1.60 -11.69
N ILE A 104 -10.99 -2.78 -11.30
CA ILE A 104 -11.27 -4.04 -12.03
C ILE A 104 -12.77 -4.32 -12.01
N SER A 105 -13.42 -4.23 -10.84
CA SER A 105 -14.85 -4.45 -10.71
C SER A 105 -15.68 -3.47 -11.55
N SER A 106 -15.28 -2.20 -11.62
CA SER A 106 -15.93 -1.19 -12.46
C SER A 106 -15.84 -1.53 -13.95
N VAL A 107 -14.67 -1.98 -14.42
CA VAL A 107 -14.52 -2.40 -15.83
C VAL A 107 -15.32 -3.67 -16.12
N ASN A 108 -15.32 -4.64 -15.22
CA ASN A 108 -16.14 -5.85 -15.37
C ASN A 108 -17.63 -5.51 -15.43
N ALA A 109 -18.12 -4.57 -14.61
CA ALA A 109 -19.51 -4.10 -14.71
C ALA A 109 -19.82 -3.42 -16.05
N MET A 110 -18.89 -2.63 -16.60
CA MET A 110 -19.04 -2.03 -17.93
C MET A 110 -19.04 -3.08 -19.05
N SER A 111 -18.34 -4.22 -18.88
CA SER A 111 -18.30 -5.29 -19.88
C SER A 111 -19.70 -5.85 -20.18
N ALA A 112 -20.51 -6.08 -19.14
CA ALA A 112 -21.88 -6.56 -19.30
C ALA A 112 -22.77 -5.56 -20.06
N LEU A 113 -22.55 -4.25 -19.85
CA LEU A 113 -23.24 -3.21 -20.62
C LEU A 113 -22.77 -3.17 -22.08
N CYS A 114 -21.47 -3.37 -22.31
CA CYS A 114 -20.90 -3.43 -23.65
C CYS A 114 -21.48 -4.61 -24.44
N GLU A 115 -21.61 -5.79 -23.81
CA GLU A 115 -22.26 -6.97 -24.40
C GLU A 115 -23.72 -6.71 -24.79
N ALA A 116 -24.47 -6.03 -23.93
CA ALA A 116 -25.88 -5.71 -24.19
C ALA A 116 -26.08 -4.65 -25.28
N THR A 117 -25.08 -3.80 -25.54
CA THR A 117 -25.18 -2.65 -26.46
C THR A 117 -24.39 -2.81 -27.75
N GLY A 118 -23.54 -3.85 -27.85
CA GLY A 118 -22.63 -4.07 -28.98
C GLY A 118 -21.34 -3.23 -28.93
N ALA A 119 -21.06 -2.55 -27.82
CA ALA A 119 -19.80 -1.85 -27.62
C ALA A 119 -18.65 -2.83 -27.30
N ASN A 120 -17.40 -2.38 -27.49
CA ASN A 120 -16.21 -3.17 -27.16
C ASN A 120 -15.56 -2.66 -25.87
N VAL A 121 -15.53 -3.49 -24.82
CA VAL A 121 -15.02 -3.08 -23.50
C VAL A 121 -13.54 -2.69 -23.53
N GLN A 122 -12.72 -3.31 -24.37
CA GLN A 122 -11.30 -2.96 -24.51
C GLN A 122 -11.12 -1.57 -25.13
N GLN A 123 -11.93 -1.20 -26.12
CA GLN A 123 -11.93 0.14 -26.69
C GLN A 123 -12.41 1.19 -25.69
N VAL A 124 -13.45 0.88 -24.91
CA VAL A 124 -13.96 1.77 -23.85
C VAL A 124 -12.90 1.96 -22.76
N SER A 125 -12.30 0.88 -22.25
CA SER A 125 -11.23 0.94 -21.25
C SER A 125 -10.02 1.72 -21.75
N PHE A 126 -9.62 1.55 -23.01
CA PHE A 126 -8.54 2.31 -23.61
C PHE A 126 -8.87 3.80 -23.64
N ALA A 127 -10.04 4.17 -24.17
CA ALA A 127 -10.48 5.57 -24.25
C ALA A 127 -10.51 6.24 -22.86
N VAL A 128 -11.13 5.59 -21.86
CA VAL A 128 -11.20 6.08 -20.48
C VAL A 128 -9.80 6.19 -19.85
N GLY A 129 -8.92 5.22 -20.11
CA GLY A 129 -7.57 5.18 -19.57
C GLY A 129 -6.61 6.24 -20.12
N THR A 130 -6.96 6.89 -21.24
CA THR A 130 -6.17 8.02 -21.78
C THR A 130 -6.31 9.29 -20.93
N ASP A 131 -7.36 9.41 -20.11
CA ASP A 131 -7.49 10.51 -19.15
C ASP A 131 -6.48 10.31 -18.01
N SER A 132 -5.50 11.21 -17.92
CA SER A 132 -4.43 11.16 -16.91
C SER A 132 -4.91 11.15 -15.45
N ARG A 133 -6.13 11.62 -15.17
CA ARG A 133 -6.74 11.57 -13.82
C ARG A 133 -7.19 10.16 -13.45
N ILE A 134 -7.41 9.30 -14.45
CA ILE A 134 -7.80 7.89 -14.29
C ILE A 134 -6.58 6.99 -14.51
N GLY A 135 -5.86 7.20 -15.61
CA GLY A 135 -4.70 6.40 -16.00
C GLY A 135 -5.06 5.01 -16.55
N PRO A 136 -4.13 4.34 -17.23
CA PRO A 136 -4.42 3.15 -18.05
C PRO A 136 -4.35 1.81 -17.28
N LYS A 137 -3.75 1.77 -16.10
CA LYS A 137 -3.52 0.53 -15.35
C LYS A 137 -4.79 0.04 -14.65
N PHE A 138 -4.88 -1.27 -14.40
CA PHE A 138 -6.02 -1.92 -13.73
C PHE A 138 -7.38 -1.64 -14.40
N LEU A 139 -7.40 -1.52 -15.74
CA LEU A 139 -8.60 -1.32 -16.55
C LEU A 139 -8.87 -2.45 -17.54
N ASN A 140 -8.26 -3.62 -17.34
CA ASN A 140 -8.50 -4.78 -18.18
C ASN A 140 -9.68 -5.57 -17.60
N ALA A 141 -10.74 -5.73 -18.40
CA ALA A 141 -11.80 -6.65 -18.07
C ALA A 141 -11.21 -8.06 -17.96
N SER A 142 -11.47 -8.73 -16.84
CA SER A 142 -11.13 -10.15 -16.67
C SER A 142 -12.43 -10.91 -16.79
N VAL A 143 -12.72 -11.35 -18.02
CA VAL A 143 -13.84 -12.26 -18.33
C VAL A 143 -13.27 -13.64 -18.55
#